data_AF-E4XSV8-F1
#
_entry.id   AF-E4XSV8-F1
#
_cell.length_a   1.000
_cell.length_b   1.000
_cell.length_c   1.000
_cell.angle_alpha   90.00
_cell.angle_beta   90.00
_cell.angle_gamma   90.00
#
_symmetry.space_group_name_H-M   'P 1'
#
loop_
_entity.id
_entity.type
_entity.pdbx_description
1 polymer ?
#
loop_
_entity_poly.entity_id
_entity_poly.type
_entity_poly.pdbx_seq_one_letter_code
_entity_poly.pdbx_strand_id
1 'polypeptide(L)'
;MSETHLNTETVFEASWRHICRRINTVLELKLKIQKLEKELENKKSQEKGQDDKCNELEKLKMEMGEIGGVGHFLGNDKGTYFGGVRDEMADEELKKVLRLFAAGEKKVNLKFLWFQYLEVAEAGWTIQFKSADKNYGGDGQYFYLWLSNKGGAKFKAIAQQIGGGSGKEKNQRELQSEKDGTRQRIKYEQVAVFAFVRFNITIL
;
A
#
# COMPACT_ATOMS: atom_id res chain seq x y z
N MET A 1 -74.04 9.53 -47.77
CA MET A 1 -73.51 10.28 -46.61
C MET A 1 -72.90 9.27 -45.63
N SER A 2 -71.63 8.89 -45.76
CA SER A 2 -70.95 8.07 -44.73
C SER A 2 -69.41 8.05 -44.82
N GLU A 3 -68.76 8.92 -45.60
CA GLU A 3 -67.28 8.88 -45.76
C GLU A 3 -66.51 9.80 -44.80
N THR A 4 -67.18 10.70 -44.07
CA THR A 4 -66.51 11.66 -43.18
C THR A 4 -66.16 11.12 -41.79
N HIS A 5 -66.75 9.99 -41.36
CA HIS A 5 -66.50 9.44 -40.02
C HIS A 5 -65.26 8.52 -39.92
N LEU A 6 -64.86 7.87 -41.02
CA LEU A 6 -63.70 6.97 -41.04
C LEU A 6 -62.34 7.71 -40.97
N ASN A 7 -62.31 9.00 -41.31
CA ASN A 7 -61.06 9.77 -41.40
C ASN A 7 -60.64 10.39 -40.06
N THR A 8 -61.52 10.45 -39.07
CA THR A 8 -61.24 11.04 -37.75
C THR A 8 -60.65 10.04 -36.76
N GLU A 9 -61.01 8.76 -36.85
CA GLU A 9 -60.47 7.70 -35.99
C GLU A 9 -59.00 7.40 -36.28
N THR A 10 -58.60 7.40 -37.56
CA THR A 10 -57.21 7.18 -37.98
C THR A 10 -56.28 8.29 -37.50
N VAL A 11 -56.75 9.54 -37.48
CA VAL A 11 -56.01 10.70 -36.95
C VAL A 11 -55.86 10.60 -35.42
N PHE A 12 -56.88 10.14 -34.71
CA PHE A 12 -56.84 9.97 -33.26
C PHE A 12 -55.88 8.85 -32.84
N GLU A 13 -55.91 7.70 -33.52
CA GLU A 13 -54.95 6.60 -33.28
C GLU A 13 -53.50 7.02 -33.53
N ALA A 14 -53.24 7.73 -34.62
CA ALA A 14 -51.89 8.20 -34.95
C ALA A 14 -51.36 9.18 -33.89
N SER A 15 -52.21 10.10 -33.42
CA SER A 15 -51.91 11.03 -32.33
C SER A 15 -51.62 10.30 -31.01
N TRP A 16 -52.46 9.32 -30.65
CA TRP A 16 -52.27 8.51 -29.46
C TRP A 16 -50.96 7.71 -29.48
N ARG A 17 -50.66 7.03 -30.60
CA ARG A 17 -49.38 6.32 -30.77
C ARG A 17 -48.17 7.24 -30.65
N HIS A 18 -48.27 8.46 -31.17
CA HIS A 18 -47.21 9.47 -31.03
C HIS A 18 -47.02 9.90 -29.57
N ILE A 19 -48.11 10.13 -28.84
CA ILE A 19 -48.08 10.47 -27.40
C ILE A 19 -47.47 9.32 -26.59
N CYS A 20 -47.91 8.07 -26.80
CA CYS A 20 -47.35 6.91 -26.11
C CYS A 20 -45.85 6.75 -26.37
N ARG A 21 -45.39 6.97 -27.62
CA ARG A 21 -43.96 6.93 -27.95
C ARG A 21 -43.18 7.98 -27.16
N ARG A 22 -43.67 9.22 -27.09
CA ARG A 22 -43.05 10.30 -26.33
C ARG A 22 -42.99 10.01 -24.84
N ILE A 23 -44.07 9.49 -24.25
CA ILE A 23 -44.11 9.10 -22.84
C ILE A 23 -43.05 8.03 -22.55
N ASN A 24 -42.91 7.03 -23.42
CA ASN A 24 -41.94 5.96 -23.23
C ASN A 24 -40.50 6.50 -23.29
N THR A 25 -40.20 7.42 -24.22
CA THR A 25 -38.89 8.07 -24.31
C THR A 25 -38.58 8.89 -23.05
N VAL A 26 -39.56 9.60 -22.50
CA VAL A 26 -39.39 10.37 -21.26
C VAL A 26 -39.08 9.45 -20.07
N LEU A 27 -39.74 8.29 -19.98
CA LEU A 27 -39.46 7.30 -18.93
C LEU A 27 -38.06 6.70 -19.06
N GLU A 28 -37.62 6.35 -20.27
CA GLU A 28 -36.26 5.86 -20.53
C GLU A 28 -35.19 6.89 -20.16
N LEU A 29 -35.42 8.16 -20.51
CA LEU A 29 -34.50 9.26 -20.14
C LEU A 29 -34.42 9.44 -18.63
N LYS A 30 -35.56 9.36 -17.94
CA LYS A 30 -35.60 9.48 -16.47
C LYS A 30 -34.79 8.37 -15.79
N LEU A 31 -34.88 7.13 -16.28
CA LEU A 31 -34.07 6.02 -15.78
C LEU A 31 -32.58 6.22 -16.04
N LYS A 32 -32.21 6.74 -17.22
CA LYS A 32 -30.81 7.06 -17.54
C LYS A 32 -30.25 8.16 -16.63
N ILE A 33 -31.04 9.21 -16.35
CA ILE A 33 -30.65 10.29 -15.44
C ILE A 33 -30.39 9.74 -14.03
N GLN A 34 -31.30 8.94 -13.48
CA GLN A 34 -31.13 8.33 -12.15
C GLN A 34 -29.87 7.45 -12.06
N LYS A 35 -29.56 6.69 -13.12
CA LYS A 35 -28.35 5.87 -13.17
C LYS A 35 -27.09 6.73 -13.18
N LEU A 36 -27.07 7.80 -13.98
CA LEU A 36 -25.94 8.72 -14.07
C LEU A 36 -25.72 9.49 -12.76
N GLU A 37 -26.79 9.92 -12.09
CA GLU A 37 -26.71 10.57 -10.77
C GLU A 37 -26.06 9.65 -9.73
N LYS A 38 -26.46 8.37 -9.70
CA LYS A 38 -25.86 7.38 -8.80
C LYS A 38 -24.39 7.10 -9.11
N GLU A 39 -24.03 7.02 -10.39
CA GLU A 39 -22.62 6.87 -10.81
C GLU A 39 -21.79 8.11 -10.44
N LEU A 40 -22.35 9.31 -10.58
CA LEU A 40 -21.69 10.56 -10.20
C LEU A 40 -21.45 10.65 -8.69
N GLU A 41 -22.44 10.29 -7.87
CA GLU A 41 -22.32 10.28 -6.40
C GLU A 41 -21.24 9.29 -5.93
N ASN A 42 -21.20 8.10 -6.54
CA ASN A 42 -20.15 7.11 -6.26
C ASN A 42 -18.76 7.63 -6.62
N LYS A 43 -18.61 8.32 -7.77
CA LYS A 43 -17.33 8.92 -8.17
C LYS A 43 -16.88 10.03 -7.22
N LYS A 44 -17.78 10.95 -6.84
CA LYS A 44 -17.48 12.00 -5.86
C LYS A 44 -17.04 11.44 -4.51
N SER A 45 -17.68 10.36 -4.06
CA SER A 45 -17.32 9.67 -2.83
C SER A 45 -15.93 9.02 -2.90
N GLN A 46 -15.56 8.47 -4.07
CA GLN A 46 -14.23 7.91 -4.32
C GLN A 46 -13.15 8.99 -4.39
N GLU A 47 -13.40 10.09 -5.09
CA GLU A 47 -12.47 11.24 -5.21
C GLU A 47 -12.19 11.86 -3.85
N LYS A 48 -13.23 12.13 -3.05
CA LYS A 48 -13.06 12.67 -1.69
C LYS A 48 -12.22 11.74 -0.80
N GLY A 49 -12.46 10.43 -0.88
CA GLY A 49 -11.65 9.45 -0.14
C GLY A 49 -10.22 9.28 -0.64
N GLN A 50 -9.92 9.66 -1.89
CA GLN A 50 -8.56 9.69 -2.43
C GLN A 50 -7.81 10.95 -2.00
N ASP A 51 -8.47 12.11 -2.03
CA ASP A 51 -7.89 13.39 -1.58
C ASP A 51 -7.49 13.32 -0.10
N ASP A 52 -8.35 12.79 0.76
CA ASP A 52 -8.06 12.61 2.19
C ASP A 52 -6.86 11.67 2.42
N LYS A 53 -6.78 10.56 1.66
CA LYS A 53 -5.64 9.63 1.75
C LYS A 53 -4.34 10.23 1.25
N CYS A 54 -4.39 11.03 0.19
CA CYS A 54 -3.22 11.69 -0.37
C CYS A 54 -2.61 12.66 0.66
N ASN A 55 -3.47 13.44 1.32
CA ASN A 55 -3.07 14.38 2.35
C ASN A 55 -2.44 13.67 3.57
N GLU A 56 -3.03 12.56 4.04
CA GLU A 56 -2.45 11.78 5.13
C GLU A 56 -1.12 11.12 4.75
N LEU A 57 -0.97 10.62 3.51
CA LEU A 57 0.29 10.06 3.03
C LEU A 57 1.41 11.11 3.02
N GLU A 58 1.12 12.33 2.55
CA GLU A 58 2.09 13.43 2.52
C GLU A 58 2.52 13.85 3.93
N LYS A 59 1.58 13.97 4.89
CA LYS A 59 1.90 14.25 6.30
C LYS A 59 2.81 13.18 6.90
N LEU A 60 2.49 11.90 6.71
CA LEU A 60 3.30 10.79 7.20
C LEU A 60 4.71 10.80 6.58
N LYS A 61 4.84 11.16 5.30
CA LYS A 61 6.15 11.31 4.65
C LYS A 61 6.96 12.45 5.24
N MET A 62 6.34 13.58 5.54
CA MET A 62 7.01 14.70 6.21
C MET A 62 7.48 14.34 7.62
N GLU A 63 6.64 13.64 8.40
CA GLU A 63 6.99 13.20 9.76
C GLU A 63 8.14 12.20 9.81
N MET A 64 8.20 11.29 8.83
CA MET A 64 9.27 10.30 8.72
C MET A 64 10.56 10.90 8.14
N GLY A 65 10.45 12.02 7.44
CA GLY A 65 11.55 12.61 6.68
C GLY A 65 12.03 11.72 5.53
N GLU A 66 12.98 12.24 4.76
CA GLU A 66 13.51 11.55 3.57
C GLU A 66 14.26 10.25 3.89
N ILE A 67 14.72 10.09 5.13
CA ILE A 67 15.67 9.03 5.53
C ILE A 67 15.02 8.07 6.55
N GLY A 68 13.93 8.47 7.21
CA GLY A 68 13.25 7.68 8.24
C GLY A 68 12.23 6.70 7.67
N GLY A 69 12.59 5.94 6.64
CA GLY A 69 11.80 4.78 6.22
C GLY A 69 10.92 4.92 4.99
N VAL A 70 10.79 6.11 4.40
CA VAL A 70 10.13 6.28 3.08
C VAL A 70 11.12 6.03 1.95
N GLY A 71 10.70 5.33 0.90
CA GLY A 71 11.54 5.08 -0.28
C GLY A 71 12.68 4.10 0.00
N HIS A 72 13.72 4.13 -0.84
CA HIS A 72 14.93 3.31 -0.67
C HIS A 72 16.08 4.19 -0.22
N PHE A 73 16.91 3.67 0.68
CA PHE A 73 18.11 4.35 1.16
C PHE A 73 19.36 3.55 0.80
N LEU A 74 20.33 4.21 0.17
CA LEU A 74 21.62 3.63 -0.26
C LEU A 74 22.82 4.50 0.18
N GLY A 75 22.61 5.42 1.12
CA GLY A 75 23.65 6.30 1.64
C GLY A 75 24.43 5.69 2.81
N ASN A 76 25.33 6.51 3.38
CA ASN A 76 26.12 6.14 4.56
C ASN A 76 25.23 5.89 5.77
N ASP A 77 25.02 4.62 6.08
CA ASP A 77 24.06 4.17 7.09
C ASP A 77 24.75 3.66 8.37
N LYS A 78 25.90 4.25 8.71
CA LYS A 78 26.51 4.06 10.05
C LYS A 78 25.59 4.60 11.15
N GLY A 79 25.87 4.26 12.41
CA GLY A 79 25.08 4.77 13.54
C GLY A 79 25.27 6.29 13.72
N THR A 80 24.28 6.99 14.26
CA THR A 80 24.35 8.46 14.48
C THR A 80 25.52 8.85 15.37
N TYR A 81 25.83 8.02 16.38
CA TYR A 81 27.00 8.19 17.26
C TYR A 81 28.32 8.31 16.48
N PHE A 82 28.40 7.69 15.29
CA PHE A 82 29.58 7.74 14.42
C PHE A 82 29.43 8.74 13.27
N GLY A 83 28.44 9.65 13.33
CA GLY A 83 28.12 10.63 12.29
C GLY A 83 27.27 10.06 11.15
N GLY A 84 26.48 9.02 11.42
CA GLY A 84 25.46 8.52 10.50
C GLY A 84 24.23 9.42 10.48
N VAL A 85 23.41 9.29 9.42
CA VAL A 85 22.22 10.14 9.23
C VAL A 85 20.96 9.59 9.90
N ARG A 86 20.98 8.35 10.40
CA ARG A 86 19.89 7.71 11.13
C ARG A 86 20.34 6.50 11.95
N ASP A 87 19.54 6.14 12.93
CA ASP A 87 19.69 4.93 13.74
C ASP A 87 18.71 3.83 13.31
N GLU A 88 18.70 2.72 14.04
CA GLU A 88 17.76 1.63 13.88
C GLU A 88 16.30 2.06 14.10
N MET A 89 15.39 1.26 13.56
CA MET A 89 13.96 1.40 13.81
C MET A 89 13.59 0.75 15.14
N ALA A 90 12.73 1.43 15.90
CA ALA A 90 12.00 0.90 17.03
C ALA A 90 10.49 0.78 16.70
N ASP A 91 9.70 0.43 17.70
CA ASP A 91 8.27 0.11 17.51
C ASP A 91 7.48 1.28 16.91
N GLU A 92 7.75 2.52 17.34
CA GLU A 92 7.03 3.70 16.87
C GLU A 92 7.37 4.04 15.41
N GLU A 93 8.64 3.93 14.98
CA GLU A 93 8.98 4.09 13.56
C GLU A 93 8.34 2.99 12.72
N LEU A 94 8.32 1.74 13.21
CA LEU A 94 7.66 0.65 12.50
C LEU A 94 6.15 0.86 12.35
N LYS A 95 5.46 1.34 13.39
CA LYS A 95 4.03 1.70 13.30
C LYS A 95 3.80 2.74 12.20
N LYS A 96 4.65 3.76 12.10
CA LYS A 96 4.57 4.76 11.02
C LYS A 96 4.80 4.14 9.64
N VAL A 97 5.77 3.24 9.49
CA VAL A 97 5.98 2.47 8.25
C VAL A 97 4.73 1.67 7.86
N LEU A 98 4.09 1.01 8.83
CA LEU A 98 2.85 0.25 8.57
C LEU A 98 1.68 1.16 8.16
N ARG A 99 1.59 2.37 8.73
CA ARG A 99 0.62 3.40 8.28
C ARG A 99 0.92 3.87 6.85
N LEU A 100 2.19 4.04 6.48
CA LEU A 100 2.59 4.34 5.10
C LEU A 100 2.11 3.25 4.13
N PHE A 101 2.30 1.96 4.48
CA PHE A 101 1.76 0.87 3.68
C PHE A 101 0.22 0.90 3.57
N ALA A 102 -0.47 1.19 4.67
CA ALA A 102 -1.93 1.32 4.66
C ALA A 102 -2.41 2.50 3.81
N ALA A 103 -1.63 3.58 3.76
CA ALA A 103 -1.86 4.74 2.91
C ALA A 103 -1.46 4.52 1.44
N GLY A 104 -0.87 3.37 1.11
CA GLY A 104 -0.55 2.97 -0.26
C GLY A 104 0.91 3.20 -0.69
N GLU A 105 1.80 3.60 0.22
CA GLU A 105 3.23 3.62 -0.06
C GLU A 105 3.72 2.22 -0.40
N LYS A 106 4.55 2.09 -1.43
CA LYS A 106 5.04 0.79 -1.91
C LYS A 106 6.51 0.57 -1.58
N LYS A 107 7.27 1.64 -1.35
CA LYS A 107 8.71 1.58 -1.15
C LYS A 107 9.05 2.16 0.22
N VAL A 108 9.70 1.35 1.04
CA VAL A 108 10.16 1.74 2.36
C VAL A 108 11.56 1.17 2.61
N ASN A 109 12.27 1.74 3.56
CA ASN A 109 13.61 1.28 3.92
C ASN A 109 13.73 1.09 5.42
N LEU A 110 14.09 -0.11 5.84
CA LEU A 110 14.18 -0.47 7.24
C LEU A 110 15.64 -0.64 7.62
N LYS A 111 15.97 -0.28 8.85
CA LYS A 111 17.29 -0.52 9.45
C LYS A 111 17.08 -1.11 10.83
N PHE A 112 17.70 -2.25 11.08
CA PHE A 112 17.63 -2.94 12.36
C PHE A 112 19.02 -3.13 12.93
N LEU A 113 19.11 -3.11 14.26
CA LEU A 113 20.27 -3.62 14.97
C LEU A 113 20.33 -5.13 14.83
N TRP A 114 21.55 -5.65 14.76
CA TRP A 114 21.81 -7.06 14.49
C TRP A 114 21.25 -8.02 15.54
N PHE A 115 20.94 -7.55 16.76
CA PHE A 115 20.37 -8.35 17.86
C PHE A 115 18.86 -8.13 18.09
N GLN A 116 18.20 -7.29 17.30
CA GLN A 116 16.80 -6.96 17.52
C GLN A 116 15.86 -8.15 17.23
N TYR A 117 14.76 -8.17 17.99
CA TYR A 117 13.57 -8.97 17.72
C TYR A 117 12.37 -8.04 17.91
N LEU A 118 11.63 -7.78 16.83
CA LEU A 118 10.50 -6.84 16.84
C LEU A 118 9.30 -7.48 16.14
N GLU A 119 8.10 -7.28 16.68
CA GLU A 119 6.84 -7.64 16.04
C GLU A 119 5.82 -6.55 16.32
N VAL A 120 5.37 -5.88 15.25
CA VAL A 120 4.50 -4.71 15.34
C VAL A 120 3.32 -4.91 14.40
N ALA A 121 2.12 -4.57 14.86
CA ALA A 121 0.92 -4.53 14.05
C ALA A 121 0.28 -3.14 14.13
N GLU A 122 -0.08 -2.58 12.98
CA GLU A 122 -0.68 -1.25 12.87
C GLU A 122 -1.41 -1.14 11.53
N ALA A 123 -2.55 -0.45 11.50
CA ALA A 123 -3.31 -0.14 10.28
C ALA A 123 -3.60 -1.35 9.36
N GLY A 124 -3.81 -2.54 9.94
CA GLY A 124 -4.11 -3.77 9.20
C GLY A 124 -2.90 -4.46 8.56
N TRP A 125 -1.70 -3.98 8.85
CA TRP A 125 -0.43 -4.62 8.50
C TRP A 125 0.27 -5.16 9.75
N THR A 126 1.15 -6.13 9.56
CA THR A 126 2.04 -6.65 10.61
C THR A 126 3.42 -6.84 10.03
N ILE A 127 4.44 -6.39 10.74
CA ILE A 127 5.85 -6.63 10.43
C ILE A 127 6.51 -7.35 11.59
N GLN A 128 7.38 -8.29 11.27
CA GLN A 128 8.21 -8.97 12.25
C GLN A 128 9.64 -9.04 11.75
N PHE A 129 10.59 -8.61 12.56
CA PHE A 129 12.02 -8.80 12.34
C PHE A 129 12.57 -9.76 13.40
N LYS A 130 13.37 -10.73 12.95
CA LYS A 130 14.08 -11.66 13.81
C LYS A 130 15.56 -11.71 13.43
N SER A 131 16.40 -11.49 14.43
CA SER A 131 17.85 -11.59 14.34
C SER A 131 18.34 -13.01 14.01
N ALA A 132 19.53 -13.09 13.41
CA ALA A 132 20.31 -14.32 13.29
C ALA A 132 21.03 -14.72 14.60
N ASP A 133 21.24 -13.81 15.56
CA ASP A 133 21.99 -14.11 16.78
C ASP A 133 21.23 -15.07 17.71
N LYS A 134 21.86 -16.20 18.03
CA LYS A 134 21.34 -17.23 18.94
C LYS A 134 21.07 -16.70 20.35
N ASN A 135 21.83 -15.70 20.81
CA ASN A 135 21.59 -15.08 22.12
C ASN A 135 20.28 -14.29 22.17
N TYR A 136 19.72 -13.93 21.01
CA TYR A 136 18.48 -13.18 20.87
C TYR A 136 17.40 -13.99 20.12
N GLY A 137 17.46 -15.33 20.26
CA GLY A 137 16.46 -16.25 19.72
C GLY A 137 16.60 -16.56 18.22
N GLY A 138 17.68 -16.10 17.58
CA GLY A 138 18.04 -16.44 16.21
C GLY A 138 18.51 -17.87 16.01
N ASP A 139 18.70 -18.27 14.76
CA ASP A 139 19.17 -19.62 14.38
C ASP A 139 20.69 -19.70 14.16
N GLY A 140 21.39 -18.57 14.21
CA GLY A 140 22.81 -18.43 13.92
C GLY A 140 23.16 -18.25 12.44
N GLN A 141 22.17 -18.14 11.55
CA GLN A 141 22.40 -18.14 10.11
C GLN A 141 21.64 -17.04 9.36
N TYR A 142 20.39 -16.77 9.69
CA TYR A 142 19.54 -15.89 8.88
C TYR A 142 18.89 -14.78 9.71
N PHE A 143 18.91 -13.58 9.15
CA PHE A 143 17.93 -12.54 9.49
C PHE A 143 16.63 -12.85 8.77
N TYR A 144 15.53 -12.72 9.49
CA TYR A 144 14.20 -12.95 8.93
C TYR A 144 13.36 -11.69 9.01
N LEU A 145 12.63 -11.41 7.94
CA LEU A 145 11.64 -10.35 7.92
C LEU A 145 10.33 -10.91 7.37
N TRP A 146 9.27 -10.82 8.18
CA TRP A 146 7.92 -11.11 7.77
C TRP A 146 7.13 -9.83 7.57
N LEU A 147 6.28 -9.83 6.55
CA LEU A 147 5.26 -8.82 6.34
C LEU A 147 3.92 -9.53 6.08
N SER A 148 2.85 -8.99 6.66
CA SER A 148 1.51 -9.54 6.53
C SER A 148 0.49 -8.44 6.39
N ASN A 149 -0.51 -8.67 5.55
CA ASN A 149 -1.74 -7.90 5.46
C ASN A 149 -2.88 -8.80 5.01
N LYS A 150 -4.13 -8.32 5.08
CA LYS A 150 -5.30 -9.11 4.64
C LYS A 150 -5.23 -9.54 3.17
N GLY A 151 -4.46 -8.84 2.33
CA GLY A 151 -4.30 -9.15 0.91
C GLY A 151 -3.20 -10.17 0.59
N GLY A 152 -2.39 -10.58 1.57
CA GLY A 152 -1.24 -11.46 1.32
C GLY A 152 -0.20 -10.84 0.36
N ALA A 153 0.02 -9.53 0.46
CA ALA A 153 0.86 -8.78 -0.46
C ALA A 153 2.30 -9.32 -0.50
N LYS A 154 2.74 -9.73 -1.69
CA LYS A 154 4.12 -10.13 -1.94
C LYS A 154 5.02 -8.90 -1.93
N PHE A 155 6.27 -9.09 -1.57
CA PHE A 155 7.26 -8.02 -1.61
C PHE A 155 8.61 -8.56 -2.05
N LYS A 156 9.48 -7.64 -2.43
CA LYS A 156 10.91 -7.91 -2.58
C LYS A 156 11.71 -6.94 -1.74
N ALA A 157 12.95 -7.27 -1.43
CA ALA A 157 13.83 -6.40 -0.69
C ALA A 157 15.27 -6.45 -1.22
N ILE A 158 15.95 -5.32 -1.19
CA ILE A 158 17.41 -5.27 -1.25
C ILE A 158 17.91 -5.25 0.19
N ALA A 159 18.48 -6.38 0.64
CA ALA A 159 19.02 -6.56 1.98
C ALA A 159 20.54 -6.37 1.98
N GLN A 160 21.10 -5.79 3.04
CA GLN A 160 22.54 -5.61 3.22
C GLN A 160 22.93 -5.45 4.68
N GLN A 161 24.13 -5.87 5.04
CA GLN A 161 24.70 -5.62 6.38
C GLN A 161 25.55 -4.36 6.37
N ILE A 162 25.50 -3.57 7.45
CA ILE A 162 26.21 -2.30 7.57
C ILE A 162 27.04 -2.26 8.86
N GLY A 163 28.33 -1.93 8.72
CA GLY A 163 29.24 -1.75 9.84
C GLY A 163 28.92 -0.47 10.61
N GLY A 164 28.60 -0.59 11.91
CA GLY A 164 28.04 0.54 12.67
C GLY A 164 28.94 1.77 12.81
N GLY A 165 30.27 1.59 12.87
CA GLY A 165 31.22 2.71 12.95
C GLY A 165 31.71 3.23 11.59
N SER A 166 31.82 2.34 10.60
CA SER A 166 32.44 2.67 9.31
C SER A 166 31.45 2.96 8.19
N GLY A 167 30.20 2.50 8.32
CA GLY A 167 29.21 2.51 7.24
C GLY A 167 29.53 1.52 6.13
N LYS A 168 30.58 0.68 6.26
CA LYS A 168 30.92 -0.32 5.25
C LYS A 168 29.77 -1.29 5.06
N GLU A 169 29.41 -1.51 3.81
CA GLU A 169 28.32 -2.39 3.42
C GLU A 169 28.87 -3.75 2.97
N LYS A 170 28.15 -4.82 3.28
CA LYS A 170 28.47 -6.18 2.81
C LYS A 170 27.21 -6.95 2.47
N ASN A 171 27.39 -7.91 1.55
CA ASN A 171 26.41 -8.92 1.18
C ASN A 171 25.08 -8.34 0.69
N GLN A 172 25.15 -7.33 -0.18
CA GLN A 172 23.94 -6.84 -0.81
C GLN A 172 23.29 -7.96 -1.64
N ARG A 173 22.01 -8.24 -1.36
CA ARG A 173 21.21 -9.26 -2.06
C ARG A 173 19.82 -8.71 -2.36
N GLU A 174 19.32 -8.98 -3.57
CA GLU A 174 17.90 -8.84 -3.88
C GLU A 174 17.20 -10.16 -3.51
N LEU A 175 16.14 -10.05 -2.72
CA LEU A 175 15.40 -11.18 -2.16
C LEU A 175 13.92 -11.02 -2.50
N GLN A 176 13.30 -12.11 -2.89
CA GLN A 176 11.86 -12.19 -3.16
C GLN A 176 11.16 -12.84 -1.96
N SER A 177 10.00 -12.32 -1.55
CA SER A 177 9.25 -12.92 -0.46
C SER A 177 8.62 -14.25 -0.85
N GLU A 178 8.62 -15.19 0.09
CA GLU A 178 7.97 -16.48 -0.01
C GLU A 178 6.81 -16.56 0.99
N LYS A 179 5.78 -17.35 0.66
CA LYS A 179 4.65 -17.57 1.56
C LYS A 179 5.10 -18.42 2.76
N ASP A 180 4.82 -17.93 3.96
CA ASP A 180 5.08 -18.61 5.22
C ASP A 180 3.80 -18.56 6.08
N GLY A 181 3.00 -19.62 5.99
CA GLY A 181 1.65 -19.64 6.56
C GLY A 181 0.75 -18.56 5.96
N THR A 182 0.33 -17.60 6.80
CA THR A 182 -0.49 -16.44 6.41
C THR A 182 0.35 -15.20 6.07
N ARG A 183 1.67 -15.25 6.25
CA ARG A 183 2.59 -14.12 6.06
C ARG A 183 3.44 -14.31 4.80
N GLN A 184 4.10 -13.24 4.38
CA GLN A 184 5.20 -13.28 3.41
C GLN A 184 6.51 -13.10 4.17
N ARG A 185 7.54 -13.87 3.82
CA ARG A 185 8.83 -13.89 4.51
C ARG A 185 9.98 -13.77 3.53
N ILE A 186 11.02 -13.03 3.91
CA ILE A 186 12.36 -13.16 3.33
C ILE A 186 13.34 -13.72 4.35
N LYS A 187 14.33 -14.49 3.87
CA LYS A 187 15.48 -14.95 4.64
C LYS A 187 16.73 -14.29 4.08
N TYR A 188 17.54 -13.69 4.94
CA TYR A 188 18.77 -13.01 4.56
C TYR A 188 19.95 -13.55 5.36
N GLU A 189 20.89 -14.19 4.67
CA GLU A 189 22.03 -14.85 5.31
C GLU A 189 22.98 -13.85 5.97
N GLN A 190 23.34 -14.13 7.22
CA GLN A 190 24.37 -13.40 7.93
C GLN A 190 25.74 -13.88 7.46
N VAL A 191 26.52 -13.00 6.84
CA VAL A 191 27.90 -13.32 6.40
C VAL A 191 28.97 -12.49 7.10
N ALA A 192 28.57 -11.45 7.83
CA ALA A 192 29.44 -10.61 8.63
C ALA A 192 28.85 -10.34 10.02
N VAL A 193 29.71 -10.07 10.99
CA VAL A 193 29.30 -9.57 12.32
C VAL A 193 29.28 -8.05 12.26
N PHE A 194 28.25 -7.50 11.62
CA PHE A 194 28.02 -6.07 11.48
C PHE A 194 26.87 -5.62 12.37
N ALA A 195 26.93 -4.35 12.80
CA ALA A 195 26.01 -3.82 13.80
C ALA A 195 24.57 -3.67 13.26
N PHE A 196 24.41 -3.42 11.97
CA PHE A 196 23.10 -3.15 11.38
C PHE A 196 22.82 -4.06 10.18
N VAL A 197 21.53 -4.25 9.91
CA VAL A 197 21.00 -4.80 8.67
C VAL A 197 19.95 -3.84 8.10
N ARG A 198 20.06 -3.53 6.81
CA ARG A 198 19.11 -2.68 6.08
C ARG A 198 18.31 -3.50 5.08
N PHE A 199 17.01 -3.23 4.99
CA PHE A 199 16.09 -3.79 4.01
C PHE A 199 15.39 -2.67 3.23
N ASN A 200 15.69 -2.52 1.95
CA ASN A 200 14.95 -1.64 1.04
C ASN A 200 13.81 -2.44 0.39
N ILE A 201 12.59 -2.28 0.88
CA ILE A 201 11.41 -3.09 0.53
C ILE A 201 10.65 -2.47 -0.64
N THR A 202 10.08 -3.32 -1.48
CA THR A 202 9.10 -2.93 -2.51
C THR A 202 7.93 -3.91 -2.48
N ILE A 203 6.73 -3.42 -2.21
CA ILE A 203 5.48 -4.16 -2.36
C ILE A 203 5.19 -4.38 -3.85
N LEU A 204 4.80 -5.60 -4.22
CA LEU A 204 4.54 -6.03 -5.61
C LEU A 204 3.06 -6.00 -5.97
#